data_AF-A0A560CH56-F1
#
_entry.id   AF-A0A560CH56-F1
#
_cell.length_a   1.000
_cell.length_b   1.000
_cell.length_c   1.000
_cell.angle_alpha   90.00
_cell.angle_beta   90.00
_cell.angle_gamma   90.00
#
_symmetry.space_group_name_H-M   'P 1'
#
loop_
_entity.id
_entity.type
_entity.pdbx_description
1 polymer ?
#
loop_
_entity_poly.entity_id
_entity_poly.type
_entity_poly.pdbx_seq_one_letter_code
_entity_poly.pdbx_strand_id
1 'polypeptide(L)'
;MTGAQDGQGLGHSVEWEGVVRFRLPDGWRPEVEEHEGHAVAAFHPPAPAGGVLRLVTDRVAPKDGPDGAVAVLREMALRFVRPDDPRASDRIVEPWGDDGVLAQAVMMTEEDGGTDAHYLWLVGAERDGKAAAAMFSYRLPMVMDGDESCADTLALLDGAIRAAEIL
;
A
#
# COMPACT_ATOMS: atom_id res chain seq x y z
N MET A 1 31.07 10.67 -26.26
CA MET A 1 29.81 11.43 -26.15
C MET A 1 28.76 10.60 -26.87
N THR A 2 28.01 9.76 -26.18
CA THR A 2 26.73 10.17 -25.58
C THR A 2 26.44 9.26 -24.38
N GLY A 3 26.16 9.87 -23.23
CA GLY A 3 25.75 9.16 -22.02
C GLY A 3 24.34 8.62 -22.19
N ALA A 4 24.12 7.39 -21.72
CA ALA A 4 22.79 6.86 -21.49
C ALA A 4 22.08 7.75 -20.48
N GLN A 5 20.92 8.29 -20.86
CA GLN A 5 19.98 8.84 -19.88
C GLN A 5 19.23 7.66 -19.28
N ASP A 6 19.59 7.32 -18.04
CA ASP A 6 18.81 6.45 -17.18
C ASP A 6 17.41 7.04 -17.00
N GLY A 7 16.37 6.25 -17.29
CA GLY A 7 14.96 6.61 -17.10
C GLY A 7 14.56 6.69 -15.63
N GLN A 8 15.15 7.62 -14.88
CA GLN A 8 14.76 7.94 -13.51
C GLN A 8 13.70 9.05 -13.50
N GLY A 9 12.48 8.71 -13.07
CA GLY A 9 11.50 9.68 -12.56
C GLY A 9 10.38 10.08 -13.53
N LEU A 10 9.26 9.36 -13.48
CA LEU A 10 7.97 9.80 -14.07
C LEU A 10 6.88 9.83 -12.99
N GLY A 11 7.21 10.42 -11.84
CA GLY A 11 6.29 10.57 -10.72
C GLY A 11 6.78 11.58 -9.70
N HIS A 12 5.86 12.10 -8.90
CA HIS A 12 6.14 13.08 -7.86
C HIS A 12 6.17 12.41 -6.48
N SER A 13 6.96 12.99 -5.57
CA SER A 13 7.05 12.50 -4.19
C SER A 13 5.80 12.92 -3.43
N VAL A 14 5.18 11.95 -2.75
CA VAL A 14 4.07 12.15 -1.83
C VAL A 14 4.54 11.74 -0.44
N GLU A 15 4.22 12.56 0.55
CA GLU A 15 4.43 12.26 1.97
C GLU A 15 3.09 12.30 2.69
N TRP A 16 2.83 11.32 3.56
CA TRP A 16 1.59 11.24 4.33
C TRP A 16 1.88 11.09 5.82
N GLU A 17 1.27 11.99 6.62
CA GLU A 17 1.36 12.06 8.09
C GLU A 17 2.78 12.00 8.69
N GLY A 18 3.80 12.31 7.89
CA GLY A 18 5.19 12.13 8.29
C GLY A 18 5.54 10.68 8.64
N VAL A 19 4.82 9.69 8.10
CA VAL A 19 5.05 8.25 8.32
C VAL A 19 5.60 7.58 7.08
N VAL A 20 5.13 7.97 5.89
CA VAL A 20 5.58 7.35 4.64
C VAL A 20 5.80 8.39 3.57
N ARG A 21 6.84 8.16 2.78
CA ARG A 21 7.10 8.84 1.51
C ARG A 21 7.13 7.81 0.39
N PHE A 22 6.45 8.08 -0.71
CA PHE A 22 6.50 7.23 -1.90
C PHE A 22 6.39 8.09 -3.16
N ARG A 23 6.70 7.50 -4.32
CA ARG A 23 6.54 8.18 -5.61
C ARG A 23 5.23 7.77 -6.26
N LEU A 24 4.36 8.74 -6.48
CA LEU A 24 3.11 8.53 -7.21
C LEU A 24 3.32 8.90 -8.69
N PRO A 25 2.79 8.12 -9.65
CA PRO A 25 2.87 8.46 -11.06
C PRO A 25 2.21 9.82 -11.35
N ASP A 26 2.69 10.50 -12.38
CA ASP A 26 2.12 11.79 -12.79
C ASP A 26 0.67 11.68 -13.26
N GLY A 27 -0.10 12.74 -13.07
CA GLY A 27 -1.50 12.83 -13.48
C GLY A 27 -2.51 12.22 -12.49
N TRP A 28 -2.03 11.56 -11.43
CA TRP A 28 -2.90 11.12 -10.34
C TRP A 28 -3.40 12.31 -9.53
N ARG A 29 -4.69 12.37 -9.25
CA ARG A 29 -5.31 13.44 -8.48
C ARG A 29 -5.43 13.04 -7.00
N PRO A 30 -4.77 13.77 -6.08
CA PRO A 30 -4.92 13.54 -4.64
C PRO A 30 -6.23 14.13 -4.12
N GLU A 31 -6.79 13.47 -3.12
CA GLU A 31 -7.94 13.89 -2.30
C GLU A 31 -7.73 13.40 -0.86
N VAL A 32 -8.37 14.05 0.11
CA VAL A 32 -8.43 13.58 1.48
C VAL A 32 -9.87 13.18 1.77
N GLU A 33 -10.07 11.89 2.03
CA GLU A 33 -11.34 11.32 2.45
C GLU A 33 -11.38 11.21 3.99
N GLU A 34 -12.59 11.14 4.55
CA GLU A 34 -12.79 10.77 5.96
C GLU A 34 -13.44 9.39 6.02
N HIS A 35 -12.82 8.45 6.74
CA HIS A 35 -13.34 7.11 6.95
C HIS A 35 -13.31 6.77 8.44
N GLU A 36 -14.49 6.51 9.02
CA GLU A 36 -14.65 6.20 10.45
C GLU A 36 -13.98 7.23 11.39
N GLY A 37 -13.95 8.51 10.99
CA GLY A 37 -13.31 9.59 11.76
C GLY A 37 -11.79 9.69 11.59
N HIS A 38 -11.22 8.93 10.66
CA HIS A 38 -9.80 8.96 10.29
C HIS A 38 -9.61 9.60 8.91
N ALA A 39 -8.55 10.41 8.77
CA ALA A 39 -8.16 10.95 7.48
C ALA A 39 -7.53 9.84 6.63
N VAL A 40 -7.98 9.74 5.37
CA VAL A 40 -7.48 8.77 4.39
C VAL A 40 -6.99 9.55 3.18
N ALA A 41 -5.72 9.36 2.80
CA ALA A 41 -5.24 9.88 1.53
C ALA A 41 -5.81 9.02 0.40
N ALA A 42 -6.50 9.65 -0.55
CA ALA A 42 -7.04 9.00 -1.74
C ALA A 42 -6.37 9.56 -2.99
N PHE A 43 -6.03 8.69 -3.94
CA PHE A 43 -5.40 9.07 -5.19
C PHE A 43 -6.15 8.42 -6.36
N HIS A 44 -6.61 9.26 -7.27
CA HIS A 44 -7.37 8.83 -8.45
C HIS A 44 -6.47 8.83 -9.68
N PRO A 45 -6.33 7.70 -10.39
CA PRO A 45 -5.58 7.66 -11.63
C PRO A 45 -6.26 8.50 -12.73
N PRO A 46 -5.52 8.98 -13.73
CA PRO A 46 -6.13 9.55 -14.92
C PRO A 46 -6.89 8.48 -15.73
N ALA A 47 -7.98 8.88 -16.38
CA ALA A 47 -8.68 8.00 -17.32
C ALA A 47 -7.74 7.50 -18.44
N PRO A 48 -7.92 6.27 -18.97
CA PRO A 48 -9.06 5.37 -18.75
C PRO A 48 -8.93 4.46 -17.52
N ALA A 49 -7.80 4.50 -16.80
CA ALA A 49 -7.62 3.67 -15.61
C ALA A 49 -8.71 4.00 -14.58
N GLY A 50 -9.37 2.95 -14.09
CA GLY A 50 -10.37 3.04 -13.03
C GLY A 50 -9.77 2.68 -11.67
N GLY A 51 -10.51 2.93 -10.60
CA GLY A 51 -10.12 2.59 -9.23
C GLY A 51 -9.65 3.80 -8.42
N VAL A 52 -9.27 3.54 -7.16
CA VAL A 52 -8.76 4.55 -6.21
C VAL A 52 -7.73 3.90 -5.33
N LEU A 53 -6.54 4.50 -5.24
CA LEU A 53 -5.53 4.14 -4.24
C LEU A 53 -5.84 4.89 -2.95
N ARG A 54 -6.04 4.16 -1.86
CA ARG A 54 -6.18 4.73 -0.52
C ARG A 54 -4.99 4.38 0.34
N LEU A 55 -4.58 5.31 1.17
CA LEU A 55 -3.45 5.20 2.09
C LEU A 55 -3.89 5.64 3.48
N VAL A 56 -3.60 4.77 4.47
CA VAL A 56 -3.65 5.09 5.89
C VAL A 56 -2.33 4.72 6.55
N THR A 57 -2.00 5.40 7.64
CA THR A 57 -0.75 5.23 8.37
C THR A 57 -1.01 4.98 9.84
N ASP A 58 -0.08 4.28 10.49
CA ASP A 58 -0.15 4.02 11.92
C ASP A 58 1.24 4.01 12.56
N ARG A 59 1.30 4.34 13.86
CA ARG A 59 2.49 4.26 14.70
C ARG A 59 2.15 3.56 16.01
N VAL A 60 2.60 2.33 16.17
CA VAL A 60 2.31 1.49 17.34
C VAL A 60 3.55 1.37 18.22
N ALA A 61 3.41 1.74 19.50
CA ALA A 61 4.43 1.46 20.49
C ALA A 61 4.34 -0.02 20.92
N PRO A 62 5.47 -0.76 20.99
CA PRO A 62 5.46 -2.09 21.55
C PRO A 62 5.03 -2.05 23.02
N LYS A 63 4.38 -3.13 23.48
CA LYS A 63 4.07 -3.30 24.91
C LYS A 63 5.36 -3.50 25.69
N ASP A 64 5.35 -3.17 26.98
CA ASP A 64 6.46 -3.49 27.88
C ASP A 64 6.71 -5.00 27.88
N GLY A 65 7.83 -5.42 27.31
CA GLY A 65 8.14 -6.83 27.07
C GLY A 65 9.41 -7.01 26.24
N PRO A 66 9.87 -8.26 26.05
CA PRO A 66 11.06 -8.54 25.25
C PRO A 66 10.83 -8.31 23.75
N ASP A 67 9.57 -8.24 23.31
CA ASP A 67 9.18 -8.12 21.92
C ASP A 67 9.15 -6.65 21.50
N GLY A 68 10.13 -6.24 20.68
CA GLY A 68 10.28 -4.88 20.16
C GLY A 68 9.33 -4.55 19.00
N ALA A 69 9.50 -3.37 18.40
CA ALA A 69 8.68 -2.87 17.29
C ALA A 69 8.64 -3.84 16.09
N VAL A 70 9.73 -4.54 15.79
CA VAL A 70 9.80 -5.56 14.73
C VAL A 70 8.79 -6.69 14.94
N ALA A 71 8.58 -7.13 16.18
CA ALA A 71 7.58 -8.16 16.48
C ALA A 71 6.16 -7.65 16.24
N VAL A 72 5.88 -6.41 16.65
CA VAL A 72 4.59 -5.74 16.38
C VAL A 72 4.34 -5.64 14.87
N LEU A 73 5.33 -5.23 14.08
CA LEU A 73 5.21 -5.17 12.61
C LEU A 73 4.88 -6.52 12.00
N ARG A 74 5.54 -7.59 12.44
CA ARG A 74 5.25 -8.96 11.96
C ARG A 74 3.83 -9.37 12.31
N GLU A 75 3.36 -9.09 13.51
CA GLU A 75 1.97 -9.36 13.88
C GLU A 75 0.97 -8.54 13.05
N MET A 76 1.26 -7.25 12.82
CA MET A 76 0.44 -6.39 11.96
C MET A 76 0.35 -6.97 10.55
N ALA A 77 1.48 -7.35 9.96
CA ALA A 77 1.55 -7.96 8.63
C ALA A 77 0.75 -9.27 8.54
N LEU A 78 0.88 -10.16 9.54
CA LEU A 78 0.13 -11.41 9.60
C LEU A 78 -1.38 -11.19 9.71
N ARG A 79 -1.82 -10.21 10.51
CA ARG A 79 -3.25 -9.85 10.60
C ARG A 79 -3.74 -9.18 9.32
N PHE A 80 -2.89 -8.36 8.69
CA PHE A 80 -3.19 -7.61 7.46
C PHE A 80 -3.51 -8.54 6.29
N VAL A 81 -2.74 -9.63 6.11
CA VAL A 81 -3.00 -10.61 5.03
C VAL A 81 -4.19 -11.55 5.28
N ARG A 82 -4.81 -11.47 6.47
CA ARG A 82 -6.04 -12.20 6.85
C ARG A 82 -5.97 -13.70 6.47
N PRO A 83 -5.05 -14.48 7.07
CA PRO A 83 -4.77 -15.85 6.66
C PRO A 83 -5.99 -16.78 6.71
N ASP A 84 -6.91 -16.51 7.63
CA ASP A 84 -8.12 -17.34 7.86
C ASP A 84 -9.37 -16.82 7.12
N ASP A 85 -9.28 -15.67 6.41
CA ASP A 85 -10.42 -15.12 5.67
C ASP A 85 -10.46 -15.73 4.26
N PRO A 86 -11.47 -16.54 3.90
CA PRO A 86 -11.54 -17.19 2.59
C PRO A 86 -11.68 -16.21 1.42
N ARG A 87 -12.02 -14.94 1.69
CA ARG A 87 -12.10 -13.88 0.68
C ARG A 87 -10.72 -13.34 0.29
N ALA A 88 -9.69 -13.62 1.09
CA ALA A 88 -8.33 -13.18 0.82
C ALA A 88 -7.52 -14.26 0.08
N SER A 89 -6.76 -13.85 -0.93
CA SER A 89 -5.87 -14.66 -1.75
C SER A 89 -4.51 -13.96 -1.91
N ASP A 90 -3.60 -14.62 -2.62
CA ASP A 90 -2.32 -14.05 -3.08
C ASP A 90 -1.51 -13.37 -1.97
N ARG A 91 -1.44 -14.07 -0.84
CA ARG A 91 -0.88 -13.55 0.40
C ARG A 91 0.64 -13.67 0.40
N ILE A 92 1.31 -12.58 0.72
CA ILE A 92 2.76 -12.53 0.87
C ILE A 92 3.07 -11.77 2.15
N VAL A 93 4.02 -12.28 2.95
CA VAL A 93 4.67 -11.55 4.04
C VAL A 93 6.16 -11.83 3.92
N GLU A 94 6.94 -10.78 3.73
CA GLU A 94 8.38 -10.88 3.53
C GLU A 94 9.16 -9.78 4.28
N PRO A 95 10.43 -10.04 4.62
CA PRO A 95 11.32 -8.99 5.14
C PRO A 95 11.46 -7.84 4.15
N TRP A 96 11.56 -6.62 4.66
CA TRP A 96 11.74 -5.42 3.85
C TRP A 96 12.77 -4.49 4.49
N GLY A 97 13.94 -4.36 3.87
CA GLY A 97 15.10 -3.78 4.53
C GLY A 97 15.58 -4.63 5.71
N ASP A 98 16.34 -4.02 6.64
CA ASP A 98 16.93 -4.74 7.77
C ASP A 98 15.90 -5.07 8.87
N ASP A 99 15.02 -4.12 9.19
CA ASP A 99 14.06 -4.20 10.32
C ASP A 99 12.61 -3.93 9.91
N GLY A 100 12.28 -4.11 8.63
CA GLY A 100 10.95 -3.86 8.09
C GLY A 100 10.24 -5.10 7.58
N VAL A 101 8.96 -4.91 7.25
CA VAL A 101 8.08 -5.92 6.68
C VAL A 101 7.33 -5.35 5.49
N LEU A 102 7.18 -6.17 4.46
CA LEU A 102 6.24 -5.95 3.38
C LEU A 102 5.21 -7.07 3.42
N ALA A 103 3.95 -6.72 3.32
CA ALA A 103 2.85 -7.67 3.22
C ALA A 103 1.90 -7.30 2.09
N GLN A 104 1.38 -8.31 1.41
CA GLN A 104 0.46 -8.16 0.30
C GLN A 104 -0.66 -9.17 0.41
N ALA A 105 -1.85 -8.79 -0.04
CA ALA A 105 -2.98 -9.69 -0.22
C ALA A 105 -3.94 -9.11 -1.26
N VAL A 106 -4.72 -9.97 -1.88
CA VAL A 106 -5.90 -9.57 -2.65
C VAL A 106 -7.13 -9.99 -1.87
N MET A 107 -8.14 -9.13 -1.77
CA MET A 107 -9.40 -9.43 -1.08
C MET A 107 -10.58 -9.17 -2.01
N MET A 108 -11.45 -10.17 -2.15
CA MET A 108 -12.67 -10.06 -2.94
C MET A 108 -13.84 -9.65 -2.03
N THR A 109 -14.61 -8.66 -2.46
CA THR A 109 -15.82 -8.20 -1.75
C THR A 109 -17.01 -8.20 -2.70
N GLU A 110 -18.20 -8.48 -2.17
CA GLU A 110 -19.45 -8.35 -2.90
C GLU A 110 -20.24 -7.19 -2.27
N GLU A 111 -20.55 -6.18 -3.06
CA GLU A 111 -21.31 -5.00 -2.65
C GLU A 111 -22.28 -4.61 -3.77
N ASP A 112 -23.54 -4.31 -3.43
CA ASP A 112 -24.58 -3.84 -4.36
C ASP A 112 -24.77 -4.69 -5.65
N GLY A 113 -24.50 -6.00 -5.56
CA GLY A 113 -24.63 -6.95 -6.68
C GLY A 113 -23.45 -6.95 -7.66
N GLY A 114 -22.38 -6.22 -7.35
CA GLY A 114 -21.08 -6.29 -8.01
C GLY A 114 -20.03 -6.97 -7.14
N THR A 115 -18.97 -7.47 -7.78
CA THR A 115 -17.78 -7.97 -7.09
C THR A 115 -16.63 -7.01 -7.32
N ASP A 116 -15.94 -6.63 -6.25
CA ASP A 116 -14.73 -5.82 -6.30
C ASP A 116 -13.51 -6.62 -5.85
N ALA A 117 -12.37 -6.36 -6.50
CA ALA A 117 -11.06 -6.76 -6.06
C ALA A 117 -10.40 -5.61 -5.29
N HIS A 118 -9.88 -5.91 -4.10
CA HIS A 118 -9.06 -5.00 -3.30
C HIS A 118 -7.64 -5.52 -3.26
N TYR A 119 -6.71 -4.82 -3.92
CA TYR A 119 -5.29 -5.11 -3.82
C TYR A 119 -4.73 -4.35 -2.63
N LEU A 120 -4.08 -5.06 -1.72
CA LEU A 120 -3.66 -4.55 -0.43
C LEU A 120 -2.15 -4.65 -0.30
N TRP A 121 -1.52 -3.59 0.21
CA TRP A 121 -0.11 -3.57 0.58
C TRP A 121 0.06 -2.98 1.97
N LEU A 122 0.98 -3.54 2.73
CA LEU A 122 1.50 -2.95 3.96
C LEU A 122 3.02 -2.90 3.83
N VAL A 123 3.59 -1.72 4.07
CA VAL A 123 5.03 -1.56 4.29
C VAL A 123 5.22 -0.94 5.67
N GLY A 124 6.16 -1.47 6.43
CA GLY A 124 6.43 -0.97 7.76
C GLY A 124 7.87 -1.19 8.18
N ALA A 125 8.36 -0.32 9.07
CA ALA A 125 9.70 -0.38 9.61
C ALA A 125 9.72 0.20 11.03
N GLU A 126 10.73 -0.17 11.81
CA GLU A 126 10.95 0.45 13.11
C GLU A 126 11.42 1.90 12.95
N ARG A 127 10.76 2.83 13.64
CA ARG A 127 11.16 4.25 13.74
C ARG A 127 10.96 4.73 15.16
N ASP A 128 12.03 5.26 15.76
CA ASP A 128 12.05 5.75 17.15
C ASP A 128 11.49 4.73 18.16
N GLY A 129 11.85 3.45 17.99
CA GLY A 129 11.37 2.35 18.85
C GLY A 129 9.89 1.99 18.67
N LYS A 130 9.22 2.51 17.64
CA LYS A 130 7.82 2.23 17.31
C LYS A 130 7.73 1.49 15.98
N ALA A 131 6.69 0.68 15.84
CA ALA A 131 6.28 0.13 14.57
C ALA A 131 5.57 1.22 13.77
N ALA A 132 6.20 1.75 12.72
CA ALA A 132 5.57 2.68 11.78
C ALA A 132 5.16 1.90 10.53
N ALA A 133 3.89 2.03 10.13
CA ALA A 133 3.34 1.29 9.00
C ALA A 133 2.48 2.19 8.10
N ALA A 134 2.55 1.92 6.80
CA ALA A 134 1.66 2.47 5.79
C ALA A 134 0.90 1.32 5.12
N MET A 135 -0.42 1.47 5.06
CA MET A 135 -1.34 0.49 4.50
C MET A 135 -2.03 1.11 3.29
N PHE A 136 -1.86 0.46 2.15
CA PHE A 136 -2.40 0.86 0.86
C PHE A 136 -3.50 -0.11 0.46
N SER A 137 -4.56 0.42 -0.16
CA SER A 137 -5.57 -0.38 -0.84
C SER A 137 -5.90 0.20 -2.20
N TYR A 138 -6.05 -0.64 -3.20
CA TYR A 138 -6.53 -0.25 -4.53
C TYR A 138 -7.79 -1.06 -4.85
N ARG A 139 -8.94 -0.36 -4.93
CA ARG A 139 -10.25 -0.99 -5.24
C ARG A 139 -10.50 -0.95 -6.74
N LEU A 140 -10.89 -2.09 -7.30
CA LEU A 140 -11.26 -2.25 -8.69
C LEU A 140 -12.52 -3.10 -8.84
N PRO A 141 -13.49 -2.68 -9.67
CA PRO A 141 -14.56 -3.56 -10.12
C PRO A 141 -13.99 -4.79 -10.83
N MET A 142 -14.43 -5.99 -10.47
CA MET A 142 -13.93 -7.25 -11.05
C MET A 142 -14.11 -7.29 -12.58
N VAL A 143 -15.10 -6.58 -13.13
CA VAL A 143 -15.29 -6.46 -14.59
C VAL A 143 -14.09 -5.80 -15.30
N MET A 144 -13.25 -5.06 -14.57
CA MET A 144 -12.02 -4.46 -15.06
C MET A 144 -10.76 -5.25 -14.68
N ASP A 145 -10.88 -6.28 -13.85
CA ASP A 145 -9.76 -7.13 -13.48
C ASP A 145 -9.30 -7.96 -14.70
N GLY A 146 -7.99 -8.03 -14.91
CA GLY A 146 -7.38 -8.64 -16.09
C GLY A 146 -7.33 -7.76 -17.36
N ASP A 147 -7.83 -6.51 -17.32
CA ASP A 147 -7.55 -5.54 -18.37
C ASP A 147 -6.07 -5.13 -18.36
N GLU A 148 -5.47 -4.91 -19.52
CA GLU A 148 -4.05 -4.56 -19.66
C GLU A 148 -3.75 -3.24 -18.93
N SER A 149 -4.65 -2.26 -19.03
CA SER A 149 -4.51 -0.97 -18.34
C SER A 149 -4.51 -1.10 -16.81
N CYS A 150 -5.25 -2.09 -16.29
CA CYS A 150 -5.32 -2.42 -14.87
C CYS A 150 -4.02 -3.10 -14.41
N ALA A 151 -3.55 -4.10 -15.16
CA ALA A 151 -2.31 -4.81 -14.86
C ALA A 151 -1.11 -3.85 -14.82
N ASP A 152 -1.01 -2.92 -15.78
CA ASP A 152 0.04 -1.90 -15.81
C ASP A 152 -0.04 -0.97 -14.58
N THR A 153 -1.25 -0.56 -14.20
CA THR A 153 -1.46 0.28 -13.01
C THR A 153 -1.04 -0.45 -11.74
N LEU A 154 -1.42 -1.72 -11.59
CA LEU A 154 -1.03 -2.53 -10.43
C LEU A 154 0.49 -2.75 -10.36
N ALA A 155 1.15 -3.00 -11.49
CA ALA A 155 2.60 -3.14 -11.54
C ALA A 155 3.32 -1.82 -11.16
N LEU A 156 2.81 -0.67 -11.61
CA LEU A 156 3.33 0.64 -11.23
C LEU A 156 3.16 0.91 -9.74
N LEU A 157 1.98 0.61 -9.18
CA LEU A 157 1.70 0.77 -7.75
C LEU A 157 2.57 -0.15 -6.90
N ASP A 158 2.69 -1.42 -7.27
CA ASP A 158 3.53 -2.39 -6.55
C ASP A 158 4.99 -1.92 -6.51
N GLY A 159 5.54 -1.48 -7.64
CA GLY A 159 6.89 -0.93 -7.72
C GLY A 159 7.06 0.33 -6.86
N ALA A 160 6.08 1.24 -6.89
CA ALA A 160 6.09 2.48 -6.09
C ALA A 160 6.04 2.21 -4.58
N ILE A 161 5.19 1.27 -4.15
CA ILE A 161 5.01 0.91 -2.73
C ILE A 161 6.23 0.14 -2.22
N ARG A 162 6.78 -0.78 -3.00
CA ARG A 162 8.03 -1.50 -2.66
C ARG A 162 9.22 -0.56 -2.50
N ALA A 163 9.23 0.55 -3.24
CA ALA A 163 10.26 1.59 -3.18
C ALA A 163 9.92 2.74 -2.20
N ALA A 164 8.84 2.62 -1.43
CA ALA A 164 8.47 3.62 -0.43
C ALA A 164 9.54 3.73 0.67
N GLU A 165 9.50 4.83 1.42
CA GLU A 165 10.34 5.09 2.56
C GLU A 165 9.45 5.30 3.78
N ILE A 166 9.68 4.54 4.84
CA ILE A 166 9.06 4.80 6.14
C ILE A 166 9.91 5.83 6.89
N LEU A 167 9.29 6.91 7.36
CA LEU A 167 9.90 8.09 7.95
C LEU A 167 9.98 8.03 9.48
#